data_AF-A0AAX3H1R0-F1
#
_entry.id   AF-A0AAX3H1R0-F1
#
_cell.length_a   1.000
_cell.length_b   1.000
_cell.length_c   1.000
_cell.angle_alpha   90.00
_cell.angle_beta   90.00
_cell.angle_gamma   90.00
#
_symmetry.space_group_name_H-M   'P 1'
#
loop_
_entity.id
_entity.type
_entity.pdbx_description
1 polymer ?
#
loop_
_entity_poly.entity_id
_entity_poly.type
_entity_poly.pdbx_seq_one_letter_code
_entity_poly.pdbx_strand_id
1 'polypeptide(L)'
;MKEKLEEKSKIIKTSKEYKRTVIEEKDREWTKKLNDILSRDDFSNEKLDKIKNLIPKEILTSENVGEVVTEDGYAKPEYDEVFKSLFTLNNDYDLLANFINDILKDAPYANRNIKPFTQIKRIIKVETDPTINYIGEKRPRLDILAEDEESNHINIEMQRALEEDYLERAEYYLSRVHGRKLEEGKEYKEIGKTVGIHILSHVKYNHIEDYVNCLRLTIDGHPDIFSSKTALYFIELPKIRKSSCIANRVLIWGKLIDNPSHIDIRILSKTDYVIKRVLDRLKELGSNEDYLLNLKRGAYIMNKSRNFKEEIFQEGVEKGIAKGKREERFNIIIKLKNKGYNLSEICDIIDDLNKSEVEKIYNQN
;
A
#
# COMPACT_ATOMS: atom_id res chain seq x y z
N MET A 1 3.01 -53.79 -13.73
CA MET A 1 3.87 -52.61 -13.45
C MET A 1 3.12 -51.29 -13.67
N LYS A 2 2.31 -51.16 -14.74
CA LYS A 2 1.46 -49.99 -15.04
C LYS A 2 0.37 -49.71 -13.98
N GLU A 3 -0.35 -50.72 -13.51
CA GLU A 3 -1.38 -50.57 -12.47
C GLU A 3 -0.83 -50.07 -11.13
N LYS A 4 0.32 -50.60 -10.68
CA LYS A 4 1.00 -50.11 -9.45
C LYS A 4 1.47 -48.64 -9.56
N LEU A 5 1.75 -48.16 -10.77
CA LEU A 5 2.11 -46.76 -11.03
C LEU A 5 0.85 -45.86 -11.03
N GLU A 6 -0.26 -46.33 -11.59
CA GLU A 6 -1.55 -45.61 -11.57
C GLU A 6 -2.15 -45.52 -10.17
N GLU A 7 -2.03 -46.58 -9.37
CA GLU A 7 -2.50 -46.62 -7.99
C GLU A 7 -1.68 -45.70 -7.07
N LYS A 8 -0.33 -45.70 -7.22
CA LYS A 8 0.54 -44.70 -6.57
C LYS A 8 0.19 -43.27 -6.97
N SER A 9 -0.06 -43.03 -8.26
CA SER A 9 -0.45 -41.71 -8.78
C SER A 9 -1.77 -41.22 -8.18
N LYS A 10 -2.77 -42.11 -8.08
CA LYS A 10 -4.06 -41.82 -7.42
C LYS A 10 -3.89 -41.49 -5.95
N ILE A 11 -3.15 -42.30 -5.18
CA ILE A 11 -2.91 -42.07 -3.74
C ILE A 11 -2.19 -40.73 -3.49
N ILE A 12 -1.19 -40.39 -4.32
CA ILE A 12 -0.47 -39.11 -4.23
C ILE A 12 -1.43 -37.94 -4.53
N LYS A 13 -2.32 -38.09 -5.51
CA LYS A 13 -3.32 -37.07 -5.86
C LYS A 13 -4.30 -36.82 -4.72
N THR A 14 -4.87 -37.89 -4.14
CA THR A 14 -5.79 -37.80 -3.01
C THR A 14 -5.14 -37.23 -1.75
N SER A 15 -3.86 -37.55 -1.49
CA SER A 15 -3.11 -36.99 -0.36
C SER A 15 -2.83 -35.50 -0.51
N LYS A 16 -2.53 -35.03 -1.73
CA LYS A 16 -2.36 -33.60 -2.03
C LYS A 16 -3.68 -32.84 -1.89
N GLU A 17 -4.78 -33.39 -2.38
CA GLU A 17 -6.11 -32.81 -2.24
C GLU A 17 -6.51 -32.69 -0.76
N TYR A 18 -6.32 -33.74 0.04
CA TYR A 18 -6.60 -33.71 1.48
C TYR A 18 -5.78 -32.65 2.23
N LYS A 19 -4.47 -32.56 1.96
CA LYS A 19 -3.61 -31.52 2.56
C LYS A 19 -4.08 -30.11 2.19
N ARG A 20 -4.52 -29.93 0.94
CA ARG A 20 -5.08 -28.65 0.47
C ARG A 20 -6.35 -28.28 1.24
N THR A 21 -7.28 -29.22 1.41
CA THR A 21 -8.52 -28.99 2.18
C THR A 21 -8.25 -28.59 3.63
N VAL A 22 -7.30 -29.24 4.30
CA VAL A 22 -6.93 -28.90 5.68
C VAL A 22 -6.33 -27.50 5.78
N ILE A 23 -5.50 -27.08 4.81
CA ILE A 23 -4.93 -25.73 4.77
C ILE A 23 -6.04 -24.70 4.54
N GLU A 24 -6.98 -24.97 3.63
CA GLU A 24 -8.12 -24.10 3.33
C GLU A 24 -9.08 -23.95 4.53
N GLU A 25 -9.29 -25.00 5.31
CA GLU A 25 -10.07 -24.92 6.56
C GLU A 25 -9.38 -24.07 7.62
N LYS A 26 -8.07 -24.27 7.83
CA LYS A 26 -7.28 -23.45 8.76
C LYS A 26 -7.23 -22.00 8.33
N ASP A 27 -7.08 -21.72 7.04
CA ASP A 27 -7.08 -20.35 6.52
C ASP A 27 -8.43 -19.67 6.74
N ARG A 28 -9.55 -20.38 6.53
CA ARG A 28 -10.89 -19.86 6.83
C ARG A 28 -11.06 -19.55 8.32
N GLU A 29 -10.60 -20.43 9.20
CA GLU A 29 -10.66 -20.21 10.66
C GLU A 29 -9.87 -18.96 11.06
N TRP A 30 -8.66 -18.80 10.52
CA TRP A 30 -7.80 -17.65 10.80
C TRP A 30 -8.31 -16.34 10.21
N THR A 31 -8.85 -16.39 8.99
CA THR A 31 -9.50 -15.24 8.35
C THR A 31 -10.68 -14.77 9.21
N LYS A 32 -11.52 -15.68 9.68
CA LYS A 32 -12.64 -15.35 10.58
C LYS A 32 -12.15 -14.70 11.87
N LYS A 33 -11.14 -15.30 12.53
CA LYS A 33 -10.54 -14.71 13.75
C LYS A 33 -10.04 -13.29 13.49
N LEU A 34 -9.33 -13.07 12.38
CA LEU A 34 -8.80 -11.75 12.03
C LEU A 34 -9.92 -10.74 11.79
N ASN A 35 -10.96 -11.09 11.04
CA ASN A 35 -12.11 -10.23 10.80
C ASN A 35 -12.85 -9.88 12.10
N ASP A 36 -13.02 -10.84 13.01
CA ASP A 36 -13.61 -10.64 14.34
C ASP A 36 -12.79 -9.67 15.21
N ILE A 37 -11.49 -9.53 14.95
CA ILE A 37 -10.60 -8.59 15.64
C ILE A 37 -10.66 -7.22 14.97
N LEU A 38 -10.60 -7.18 13.64
CA LEU A 38 -10.66 -5.94 12.85
C LEU A 38 -11.99 -5.20 13.00
N SER A 39 -13.07 -5.93 13.31
CA SER A 39 -14.41 -5.36 13.52
C SER A 39 -14.64 -4.75 14.90
N ARG A 40 -13.66 -4.82 15.82
CA ARG A 40 -13.82 -4.30 17.18
C ARG A 40 -13.44 -2.82 17.25
N ASP A 41 -14.25 -2.04 17.96
CA ASP A 41 -14.01 -0.62 18.19
C ASP A 41 -12.71 -0.33 18.97
N ASP A 42 -12.20 -1.30 19.73
CA ASP A 42 -11.00 -1.20 20.57
C ASP A 42 -9.72 -1.74 19.90
N PHE A 43 -9.72 -1.86 18.58
CA PHE A 43 -8.61 -2.33 17.78
C PHE A 43 -7.33 -1.49 17.99
N SER A 44 -6.19 -2.17 18.14
CA SER A 44 -4.87 -1.52 18.23
C SER A 44 -3.79 -2.33 17.50
N ASN A 45 -2.76 -1.64 17.01
CA ASN A 45 -1.60 -2.29 16.38
C ASN A 45 -0.89 -3.27 17.32
N GLU A 46 -0.87 -3.00 18.63
CA GLU A 46 -0.27 -3.90 19.61
C GLU A 46 -1.02 -5.24 19.70
N LYS A 47 -2.35 -5.24 19.55
CA LYS A 47 -3.14 -6.48 19.47
C LYS A 47 -2.81 -7.24 18.18
N LEU A 48 -2.67 -6.54 17.05
CA LEU A 48 -2.27 -7.17 15.79
C LEU A 48 -0.90 -7.85 15.90
N ASP A 49 0.09 -7.21 16.52
CA ASP A 49 1.43 -7.78 16.65
C ASP A 49 1.43 -9.06 17.50
N LYS A 50 0.62 -9.11 18.57
CA LYS A 50 0.43 -10.32 19.38
C LYS A 50 -0.16 -11.47 18.56
N ILE A 51 -1.09 -11.17 17.67
CA ILE A 51 -1.77 -12.17 16.83
C ILE A 51 -0.90 -12.58 15.64
N LYS A 52 -0.10 -11.67 15.06
CA LYS A 52 0.85 -11.92 13.97
C LYS A 52 1.70 -13.16 14.26
N ASN A 53 2.23 -13.26 15.47
CA ASN A 53 3.10 -14.35 15.90
C ASN A 53 2.39 -15.72 16.07
N LEU A 54 1.06 -15.72 16.19
CA LEU A 54 0.26 -16.94 16.37
C LEU A 54 -0.20 -17.54 15.03
N ILE A 55 -0.07 -16.81 13.92
CA ILE A 55 -0.46 -17.28 12.59
C ILE A 55 0.38 -18.52 12.22
N PRO A 56 -0.26 -19.67 11.94
CA PRO A 56 0.41 -20.93 11.63
C PRO A 56 1.20 -20.87 10.32
N LYS A 57 2.35 -21.54 10.27
CA LYS A 57 3.22 -21.52 9.08
C LYS A 57 2.54 -22.18 7.88
N GLU A 58 1.64 -23.14 8.10
CA GLU A 58 1.02 -23.96 7.07
C GLU A 58 0.05 -23.17 6.18
N ILE A 59 -0.52 -22.07 6.70
CA ILE A 59 -1.45 -21.22 5.95
C ILE A 59 -0.75 -20.05 5.23
N LEU A 60 0.57 -19.90 5.41
CA LEU A 60 1.39 -18.87 4.76
C LEU A 60 1.87 -19.32 3.38
N THR A 61 0.93 -19.83 2.57
CA THR A 61 1.17 -20.22 1.18
C THR A 61 1.34 -18.99 0.30
N SER A 62 1.99 -19.13 -0.87
CA SER A 62 2.12 -18.02 -1.82
C SER A 62 0.79 -17.51 -2.34
N GLU A 63 -0.26 -18.33 -2.34
CA GLU A 63 -1.63 -17.91 -2.63
C GLU A 63 -2.17 -16.93 -1.58
N ASN A 64 -1.88 -17.15 -0.30
CA ASN A 64 -2.38 -16.31 0.79
C ASN A 64 -1.52 -15.06 1.05
N VAL A 65 -0.20 -15.16 0.83
CA VAL A 65 0.75 -14.09 1.22
C VAL A 65 1.44 -13.42 0.03
N GLY A 66 1.39 -14.03 -1.16
CA GLY A 66 2.22 -13.66 -2.30
C GLY A 66 3.64 -14.24 -2.22
N GLU A 67 4.40 -14.06 -3.29
CA GLU A 67 5.84 -14.37 -3.28
C GLU A 67 6.57 -13.22 -2.60
N VAL A 68 7.10 -13.46 -1.39
CA VAL A 68 7.88 -12.47 -0.60
C VAL A 68 9.37 -12.47 -0.94
N VAL A 69 9.81 -13.52 -1.63
CA VAL A 69 11.20 -13.76 -2.04
C VAL A 69 11.18 -14.23 -3.49
N THR A 70 12.17 -13.83 -4.27
CA THR A 70 12.32 -14.29 -5.65
C THR A 70 12.81 -15.74 -5.70
N GLU A 71 12.65 -16.42 -6.83
CA GLU A 71 13.11 -17.81 -6.99
C GLU A 71 14.61 -17.98 -6.72
N ASP A 72 15.40 -16.97 -7.07
CA ASP A 72 16.83 -16.90 -6.79
C ASP A 72 17.17 -16.27 -5.43
N GLY A 73 16.21 -16.14 -4.52
CA GLY A 73 16.40 -15.92 -3.08
C GLY A 73 16.60 -14.47 -2.62
N TYR A 74 16.17 -13.47 -3.37
CA TYR A 74 16.18 -12.07 -2.93
C TYR A 74 14.85 -11.74 -2.24
N ALA A 75 14.88 -11.20 -1.01
CA ALA A 75 13.69 -10.61 -0.41
C ALA A 75 13.17 -9.46 -1.28
N LYS A 76 11.86 -9.37 -1.49
CA LYS A 76 11.27 -8.40 -2.43
C LYS A 76 11.07 -7.02 -1.77
N PRO A 77 11.72 -5.95 -2.26
CA PRO A 77 11.63 -4.62 -1.64
C PRO A 77 10.26 -3.95 -1.75
N GLU A 78 9.35 -4.46 -2.58
CA GLU A 78 7.97 -3.95 -2.62
C GLU A 78 7.24 -4.11 -1.29
N TYR A 79 7.65 -5.06 -0.44
CA TYR A 79 7.13 -5.19 0.92
C TYR A 79 7.82 -4.17 1.82
N ASP A 80 7.04 -3.34 2.51
CA ASP A 80 7.51 -2.23 3.35
C ASP A 80 8.55 -2.70 4.39
N GLU A 81 8.33 -3.85 5.03
CA GLU A 81 9.25 -4.42 6.01
C GLU A 81 10.61 -4.77 5.38
N VAL A 82 10.63 -5.24 4.12
CA VAL A 82 11.88 -5.47 3.35
C VAL A 82 12.53 -4.18 2.94
N PHE A 83 11.74 -3.21 2.47
CA PHE A 83 12.24 -1.90 2.09
C PHE A 83 12.92 -1.19 3.28
N LYS A 84 12.26 -1.19 4.44
CA LYS A 84 12.80 -0.65 5.70
C LYS A 84 14.10 -1.34 6.07
N SER A 85 14.10 -2.67 6.17
CA SER A 85 15.30 -3.43 6.52
C SER A 85 16.45 -3.22 5.53
N LEU A 86 16.18 -3.13 4.22
CA LEU A 86 17.22 -2.88 3.21
C LEU A 86 18.04 -1.63 3.53
N PHE A 87 17.38 -0.56 3.97
CA PHE A 87 18.00 0.75 4.19
C PHE A 87 18.48 0.99 5.63
N THR A 88 18.02 0.20 6.61
CA THR A 88 18.39 0.37 8.02
C THR A 88 19.22 -0.76 8.60
N LEU A 89 19.49 -1.82 7.83
CA LEU A 89 20.30 -2.94 8.28
C LEU A 89 21.65 -2.47 8.86
N ASN A 90 21.96 -2.92 10.08
CA ASN A 90 23.18 -2.59 10.82
C ASN A 90 23.41 -1.09 11.08
N ASN A 91 22.35 -0.26 11.04
CA ASN A 91 22.44 1.20 11.17
C ASN A 91 23.36 1.87 10.13
N ASP A 92 23.47 1.25 8.96
CA ASP A 92 24.34 1.70 7.87
C ASP A 92 23.50 2.29 6.74
N TYR A 93 23.44 3.63 6.75
CA TYR A 93 22.53 4.46 5.96
C TYR A 93 23.12 4.97 4.64
N ASP A 94 24.31 4.52 4.25
CA ASP A 94 24.93 4.95 2.99
C ASP A 94 24.07 4.59 1.78
N LEU A 95 23.44 3.41 1.78
CA LEU A 95 22.53 3.01 0.71
C LEU A 95 21.31 3.92 0.65
N LEU A 96 20.80 4.35 1.81
CA LEU A 96 19.65 5.24 1.91
C LEU A 96 20.01 6.63 1.37
N ALA A 97 21.18 7.16 1.73
CA ALA A 97 21.68 8.43 1.22
C ALA A 97 21.88 8.39 -0.31
N ASN A 98 22.44 7.30 -0.85
CA ASN A 98 22.58 7.10 -2.29
C ASN A 98 21.22 7.05 -2.99
N PHE A 99 20.27 6.28 -2.46
CA PHE A 99 18.91 6.18 -2.98
C PHE A 99 18.21 7.54 -3.05
N ILE A 100 18.23 8.29 -1.94
CA ILE A 100 17.61 9.62 -1.85
C ILE A 100 18.27 10.57 -2.86
N ASN A 101 19.60 10.65 -2.89
CA ASN A 101 20.31 11.56 -3.80
C ASN A 101 20.08 11.22 -5.26
N ASP A 102 20.06 9.94 -5.62
CA ASP A 102 19.75 9.50 -6.98
C ASP A 102 18.34 9.97 -7.40
N ILE A 103 17.35 9.85 -6.51
CA ILE A 103 16.00 10.36 -6.77
C ILE A 103 15.98 11.88 -6.90
N LEU A 104 16.54 12.59 -5.92
CA LEU A 104 16.52 14.06 -5.89
C LEU A 104 17.25 14.68 -7.08
N LYS A 105 18.29 14.00 -7.59
CA LYS A 105 19.07 14.42 -8.74
C LYS A 105 18.33 14.13 -10.04
N ASP A 106 17.86 12.90 -10.25
CA ASP A 106 17.40 12.46 -11.58
C ASP A 106 15.90 12.66 -11.81
N ALA A 107 15.05 12.57 -10.77
CA ALA A 107 13.61 12.82 -10.91
C ALA A 107 13.27 14.19 -11.55
N PRO A 108 13.98 15.29 -11.21
CA PRO A 108 13.82 16.58 -11.89
C PRO A 108 14.02 16.54 -13.41
N TYR A 109 14.99 15.75 -13.89
CA TYR A 109 15.38 15.68 -15.30
C TYR A 109 14.71 14.53 -16.04
N ALA A 110 14.12 13.57 -15.34
CA ALA A 110 13.38 12.47 -15.94
C ALA A 110 12.29 12.97 -16.90
N ASN A 111 11.65 14.11 -16.59
CA ASN A 111 10.48 14.56 -17.34
C ASN A 111 10.49 16.05 -17.74
N ARG A 112 11.05 16.99 -16.95
CA ARG A 112 10.81 18.45 -17.17
C ARG A 112 11.98 19.40 -16.91
N ASN A 113 13.23 18.91 -16.85
CA ASN A 113 14.42 19.74 -16.62
C ASN A 113 14.28 20.76 -15.47
N ILE A 114 13.66 20.38 -14.35
CA ILE A 114 13.56 21.26 -13.18
C ILE A 114 14.84 21.18 -12.34
N LYS A 115 15.11 22.17 -11.49
CA LYS A 115 16.30 22.14 -10.62
C LYS A 115 16.18 21.05 -9.53
N PRO A 116 17.28 20.37 -9.16
CA PRO A 116 17.30 19.50 -7.98
C PRO A 116 16.84 20.23 -6.73
N PHE A 117 16.12 19.53 -5.86
CA PHE A 117 15.53 20.14 -4.67
C PHE A 117 16.56 20.39 -3.57
N THR A 118 17.36 19.38 -3.27
CA THR A 118 18.47 19.44 -2.31
C THR A 118 19.43 18.29 -2.58
N GLN A 119 20.56 18.26 -1.87
CA GLN A 119 21.50 17.16 -1.86
C GLN A 119 21.79 16.78 -0.41
N ILE A 120 21.74 15.48 -0.12
CA ILE A 120 22.00 14.94 1.21
C ILE A 120 23.47 14.54 1.28
N LYS A 121 24.26 15.09 2.21
CA LYS A 121 25.67 14.64 2.35
C LYS A 121 25.77 13.46 3.30
N ARG A 122 25.04 13.50 4.43
CA ARG A 122 25.07 12.45 5.44
C ARG A 122 23.76 12.36 6.23
N ILE A 123 23.20 11.17 6.29
CA ILE A 123 22.08 10.89 7.18
C ILE A 123 22.62 10.72 8.60
N ILE A 124 22.08 11.50 9.54
CA ILE A 124 22.48 11.48 10.96
C ILE A 124 21.52 10.67 11.83
N LYS A 125 20.28 10.50 11.38
CA LYS A 125 19.24 9.78 12.13
C LYS A 125 18.26 9.13 11.17
N VAL A 126 17.81 7.92 11.50
CA VAL A 126 16.74 7.21 10.81
C VAL A 126 15.82 6.59 11.85
N GLU A 127 14.52 6.75 11.66
CA GLU A 127 13.47 6.08 12.43
C GLU A 127 12.59 5.28 11.46
N THR A 128 12.31 4.02 11.77
CA THR A 128 11.34 3.18 11.06
C THR A 128 10.06 3.07 11.85
N ASP A 129 8.91 3.15 11.17
CA ASP A 129 7.60 3.15 11.83
C ASP A 129 7.40 4.29 12.87
N PRO A 130 8.03 5.49 12.76
CA PRO A 130 7.82 6.54 13.74
C PRO A 130 6.37 7.02 13.67
N THR A 131 5.81 7.26 14.85
CA THR A 131 4.48 7.84 14.99
C THR A 131 4.61 9.30 15.39
N ILE A 132 4.05 10.22 14.60
CA ILE A 132 4.03 11.65 14.99
C ILE A 132 2.82 11.88 15.90
N ASN A 133 3.06 12.02 17.19
CA ASN A 133 2.03 12.13 18.22
C ASN A 133 1.67 13.58 18.53
N TYR A 134 0.39 13.93 18.37
CA TYR A 134 -0.26 15.06 19.03
C TYR A 134 -1.53 14.54 19.70
N ILE A 135 -1.82 15.03 20.90
CA ILE A 135 -2.96 14.55 21.70
C ILE A 135 -4.26 14.87 20.96
N GLY A 136 -5.11 13.86 20.75
CA GLY A 136 -6.41 14.00 20.08
C GLY A 136 -6.38 13.97 18.55
N GLU A 137 -5.20 13.84 17.91
CA GLU A 137 -5.08 13.89 16.45
C GLU A 137 -4.84 12.53 15.79
N LYS A 138 -5.14 12.45 14.48
CA LYS A 138 -4.75 11.31 13.65
C LYS A 138 -3.22 11.20 13.64
N ARG A 139 -2.73 9.98 13.87
CA ARG A 139 -1.31 9.68 14.05
C ARG A 139 -0.74 9.09 12.77
N PRO A 140 0.06 9.85 12.00
CA PRO A 140 0.75 9.27 10.86
C PRO A 140 1.83 8.32 11.38
N ARG A 141 1.82 7.09 10.84
CA ARG A 141 2.90 6.11 10.98
C ARG A 141 3.63 6.08 9.64
N LEU A 142 4.91 6.42 9.66
CA LEU A 142 5.75 6.56 8.48
C LEU A 142 6.58 5.29 8.27
N ASP A 143 6.92 4.92 7.04
CA ASP A 143 7.82 3.78 6.84
C ASP A 143 9.26 4.11 7.26
N ILE A 144 9.86 5.14 6.65
CA ILE A 144 11.21 5.62 6.99
C ILE A 144 11.19 7.14 7.10
N LEU A 145 11.61 7.65 8.26
CA LEU A 145 11.93 9.06 8.45
C LEU A 145 13.44 9.21 8.66
N ALA A 146 14.12 9.86 7.72
CA ALA A 146 15.53 10.19 7.81
C ALA A 146 15.72 11.69 8.10
N GLU A 147 16.79 12.01 8.85
CA GLU A 147 17.26 13.37 9.08
C GLU A 147 18.73 13.47 8.65
N ASP A 148 19.09 14.53 7.93
CA ASP A 148 20.46 14.82 7.50
C ASP A 148 21.17 15.85 8.37
N GLU A 149 22.44 16.12 8.06
CA GLU A 149 23.27 17.06 8.83
C GLU A 149 22.85 18.53 8.73
N GLU A 150 21.98 18.88 7.76
CA GLU A 150 21.41 20.21 7.57
C GLU A 150 19.97 20.29 8.14
N SER A 151 19.62 19.34 9.00
CA SER A 151 18.29 19.16 9.57
C SER A 151 17.20 18.94 8.52
N ASN A 152 17.51 18.60 7.28
CA ASN A 152 16.50 18.22 6.29
C ASN A 152 15.86 16.89 6.71
N HIS A 153 14.56 16.76 6.48
CA HIS A 153 13.80 15.56 6.81
C HIS A 153 13.31 14.90 5.53
N ILE A 154 13.48 13.59 5.44
CA ILE A 154 13.09 12.79 4.27
C ILE A 154 12.18 11.69 4.76
N ASN A 155 10.89 11.82 4.45
CA ASN A 155 9.91 10.78 4.62
C ASN A 155 9.89 9.89 3.37
N ILE A 156 10.03 8.58 3.53
CA ILE A 156 9.96 7.63 2.43
C ILE A 156 8.89 6.60 2.73
N GLU A 157 7.97 6.39 1.79
CA GLU A 157 6.80 5.53 1.93
C GLU A 157 6.76 4.49 0.81
N MET A 158 6.59 3.22 1.16
CA MET A 158 6.37 2.11 0.24
C MET A 158 4.89 1.76 0.20
N GLN A 159 4.21 2.12 -0.88
CA GLN A 159 2.77 1.93 -0.99
C GLN A 159 2.38 0.85 -2.00
N ARG A 160 2.06 -0.34 -1.48
CA ARG A 160 1.54 -1.44 -2.31
C ARG A 160 0.06 -1.30 -2.63
N ALA A 161 -0.74 -0.93 -1.63
CA ALA A 161 -2.19 -0.83 -1.78
C ALA A 161 -2.59 0.46 -2.49
N LEU A 162 -3.54 0.38 -3.42
CA LEU A 162 -4.18 1.55 -3.99
C LEU A 162 -5.16 2.11 -2.96
N GLU A 163 -4.94 3.35 -2.53
CA GLU A 163 -5.81 4.08 -1.61
C GLU A 163 -6.35 5.32 -2.32
N GLU A 164 -7.65 5.56 -2.20
CA GLU A 164 -8.31 6.71 -2.85
C GLU A 164 -7.78 8.03 -2.28
N ASP A 165 -7.70 8.14 -0.94
CA ASP A 165 -7.25 9.29 -0.16
C ASP A 165 -5.72 9.41 -0.01
N TYR A 166 -4.96 8.75 -0.89
CA TYR A 166 -3.50 8.68 -0.77
C TYR A 166 -2.80 10.03 -0.91
N LEU A 167 -3.31 10.92 -1.77
CA LEU A 167 -2.68 12.23 -1.97
C LEU A 167 -2.85 13.10 -0.72
N GLU A 168 -4.06 13.12 -0.17
CA GLU A 168 -4.42 13.79 1.09
C GLU A 168 -3.56 13.24 2.24
N ARG A 169 -3.34 11.92 2.28
CA ARG A 169 -2.44 11.29 3.26
C ARG A 169 -0.98 11.75 3.07
N ALA A 170 -0.48 11.77 1.84
CA ALA A 170 0.88 12.22 1.55
C ALA A 170 1.09 13.69 1.96
N GLU A 171 0.15 14.57 1.64
CA GLU A 171 0.16 15.98 2.05
C GLU A 171 0.08 16.15 3.56
N TYR A 172 -0.81 15.40 4.23
CA TYR A 172 -0.91 15.42 5.69
C TYR A 172 0.40 14.96 6.35
N TYR A 173 0.99 13.87 5.87
CA TYR A 173 2.25 13.33 6.40
C TYR A 173 3.39 14.34 6.22
N LEU A 174 3.54 14.89 5.02
CA LEU A 174 4.53 15.92 4.72
C LEU A 174 4.38 17.14 5.63
N SER A 175 3.15 17.62 5.80
CA SER A 175 2.84 18.79 6.64
C SER A 175 3.16 18.53 8.11
N ARG A 176 2.88 17.31 8.61
CA ARG A 176 3.18 16.93 10.00
C ARG A 176 4.67 16.77 10.25
N VAL A 177 5.42 16.22 9.30
CA VAL A 177 6.89 16.18 9.39
C VAL A 177 7.47 17.60 9.32
N HIS A 178 6.97 18.44 8.42
CA HIS A 178 7.44 19.82 8.26
C HIS A 178 7.12 20.70 9.49
N GLY A 179 5.92 20.57 10.05
CA GLY A 179 5.45 21.33 11.22
C GLY A 179 6.10 20.93 12.54
N ARG A 180 6.70 19.73 12.64
CA ARG A 180 7.45 19.28 13.83
C ARG A 180 8.76 20.06 14.05
N LYS A 181 9.13 20.93 13.11
CA LYS A 181 10.51 21.33 12.86
C LYS A 181 10.92 22.71 13.40
N LEU A 182 10.33 23.17 14.48
CA LEU A 182 10.81 24.40 15.10
C LEU A 182 10.60 24.33 16.61
N GLU A 183 11.70 24.35 17.34
CA GLU A 183 11.66 24.51 18.79
C GLU A 183 11.32 25.96 19.14
N GLU A 184 10.74 26.16 20.32
CA GLU A 184 10.43 27.49 20.83
C GLU A 184 11.70 28.36 20.90
N GLY A 185 11.60 29.60 20.43
CA GLY A 185 12.70 30.55 20.41
C GLY A 185 13.64 30.48 19.19
N LYS A 186 13.42 29.55 18.25
CA LYS A 186 14.15 29.48 16.98
C LYS A 186 13.53 30.33 15.87
N GLU A 187 14.34 30.80 14.94
CA GLU A 187 13.85 31.57 13.78
C GLU A 187 13.24 30.65 12.72
N TYR A 188 12.12 31.04 12.09
CA TYR A 188 11.48 30.27 11.02
C TYR A 188 12.41 29.95 9.83
N LYS A 189 13.46 30.75 9.60
CA LYS A 189 14.44 30.49 8.53
C LYS A 189 15.25 29.21 8.76
N GLU A 190 15.40 28.80 10.03
CA GLU A 190 16.12 27.59 10.47
C GLU A 190 15.37 26.29 10.16
N ILE A 191 14.10 26.37 9.78
CA ILE A 191 13.34 25.21 9.29
C ILE A 191 14.04 24.69 8.02
N GLY A 192 14.82 23.63 8.10
CA GLY A 192 15.39 22.96 6.93
C GLY A 192 14.29 22.44 5.98
N LYS A 193 14.66 21.72 4.93
CA LYS A 193 13.69 21.20 3.97
C LYS A 193 13.00 19.91 4.44
N THR A 194 11.84 19.62 3.87
CA THR A 194 11.10 18.37 4.07
C THR A 194 10.76 17.75 2.72
N VAL A 195 11.15 16.49 2.51
CA VAL A 195 10.88 15.74 1.27
C VAL A 195 10.01 14.53 1.62
N GLY A 196 8.94 14.30 0.85
CA GLY A 196 8.25 13.02 0.84
C GLY A 196 8.57 12.26 -0.45
N ILE A 197 9.05 11.03 -0.34
CA ILE A 197 9.31 10.11 -1.45
C ILE A 197 8.34 8.93 -1.34
N HIS A 198 7.40 8.85 -2.26
CA HIS A 198 6.33 7.88 -2.27
C HIS A 198 6.53 6.91 -3.43
N ILE A 199 6.73 5.63 -3.13
CA ILE A 199 6.97 4.58 -4.13
C ILE A 199 5.68 3.76 -4.24
N LEU A 200 5.05 3.78 -5.42
CA LEU A 200 3.72 3.23 -5.64
C LEU A 200 3.80 1.96 -6.47
N SER A 201 3.26 0.84 -5.97
CA SER A 201 3.12 -0.41 -6.74
C SER A 201 1.91 -0.42 -7.69
N HIS A 202 1.21 0.71 -7.81
CA HIS A 202 0.02 0.92 -8.64
C HIS A 202 0.14 2.21 -9.44
N VAL A 203 -0.70 2.37 -10.47
CA VAL A 203 -0.81 3.63 -11.21
C VAL A 203 -1.82 4.52 -10.49
N LYS A 204 -1.38 5.68 -10.00
CA LYS A 204 -2.22 6.71 -9.40
C LYS A 204 -2.61 7.78 -10.43
N TYR A 205 -1.68 8.18 -11.29
CA TYR A 205 -1.90 9.26 -12.25
C TYR A 205 -2.01 8.69 -13.67
N ASN A 206 -3.18 8.13 -14.02
CA ASN A 206 -3.43 7.53 -15.33
C ASN A 206 -3.32 8.54 -16.50
N HIS A 207 -3.58 9.81 -16.25
CA HIS A 207 -3.53 10.89 -17.26
C HIS A 207 -2.13 11.49 -17.42
N ILE A 208 -1.15 11.02 -16.64
CA ILE A 208 0.25 11.45 -16.71
C ILE A 208 1.09 10.24 -17.15
N GLU A 209 1.87 10.35 -18.21
CA GLU A 209 2.72 9.23 -18.66
C GLU A 209 3.99 9.08 -17.81
N ASP A 210 4.44 10.17 -17.19
CA ASP A 210 5.64 10.24 -16.37
C ASP A 210 5.61 9.18 -15.25
N TYR A 211 6.70 8.43 -15.11
CA TYR A 211 6.87 7.42 -14.06
C TYR A 211 7.34 8.02 -12.72
N VAL A 212 7.75 9.30 -12.73
CA VAL A 212 8.08 10.07 -11.53
C VAL A 212 7.43 11.44 -11.61
N ASN A 213 6.66 11.79 -10.59
CA ASN A 213 5.98 13.08 -10.49
C ASN A 213 6.52 13.86 -9.29
N CYS A 214 6.95 15.10 -9.52
CA CYS A 214 7.45 15.98 -8.47
C CYS A 214 6.47 17.13 -8.23
N LEU A 215 5.95 17.24 -7.01
CA LEU A 215 5.07 18.33 -6.60
C LEU A 215 5.86 19.29 -5.71
N ARG A 216 5.81 20.56 -6.06
CA ARG A 216 6.43 21.68 -5.34
C ARG A 216 5.48 22.86 -5.36
N LEU A 217 5.60 23.76 -4.39
CA LEU A 217 4.81 24.98 -4.36
C LEU A 217 5.29 25.94 -5.46
N THR A 218 4.38 26.30 -6.36
CA THR A 218 4.54 27.30 -7.43
C THR A 218 3.51 28.41 -7.25
N ILE A 219 3.69 29.53 -7.95
CA ILE A 219 2.60 30.50 -8.12
C ILE A 219 1.63 29.94 -9.15
N ASP A 220 0.32 30.08 -8.94
CA ASP A 220 -0.69 29.64 -9.90
C ASP A 220 -0.43 30.21 -11.30
N GLY A 221 -0.34 29.32 -12.29
CA GLY A 221 -0.04 29.70 -13.67
C GLY A 221 1.43 30.07 -13.94
N HIS A 222 2.32 30.01 -12.94
CA HIS A 222 3.75 30.30 -13.11
C HIS A 222 4.60 29.02 -13.06
N PRO A 223 5.57 28.84 -13.98
CA PRO A 223 6.43 27.66 -13.99
C PRO A 223 7.47 27.65 -12.87
N ASP A 224 7.77 28.80 -12.27
CA ASP A 224 8.80 28.91 -11.24
C ASP A 224 8.34 28.37 -9.89
N ILE A 225 9.28 27.68 -9.23
CA ILE A 225 9.13 27.18 -7.87
C ILE A 225 9.20 28.35 -6.90
N PHE A 226 8.13 28.56 -6.15
CA PHE A 226 7.99 29.65 -5.20
C PHE A 226 8.63 29.34 -3.85
N SER A 227 8.39 28.14 -3.31
CA SER A 227 9.00 27.68 -2.05
C SER A 227 9.92 26.48 -2.29
N SER A 228 11.09 26.53 -1.67
CA SER A 228 12.10 25.47 -1.69
C SER A 228 12.17 24.66 -0.39
N LYS A 229 11.13 24.76 0.46
CA LYS A 229 11.10 24.10 1.78
C LYS A 229 10.43 22.73 1.78
N THR A 230 9.49 22.47 0.88
CA THR A 230 8.80 21.18 0.79
C THR A 230 8.75 20.65 -0.64
N ALA A 231 8.79 19.32 -0.78
CA ALA A 231 8.59 18.64 -2.06
C ALA A 231 8.03 17.23 -1.84
N LEU A 232 7.16 16.79 -2.76
CA LEU A 232 6.71 15.40 -2.87
C LEU A 232 7.23 14.80 -4.18
N TYR A 233 7.65 13.54 -4.10
CA TYR A 233 8.07 12.72 -5.23
C TYR A 233 7.22 11.47 -5.23
N PHE A 234 6.49 11.21 -6.31
CA PHE A 234 5.73 9.97 -6.52
C PHE A 234 6.39 9.16 -7.61
N ILE A 235 6.80 7.93 -7.31
CA ILE A 235 7.47 7.01 -8.23
C ILE A 235 6.53 5.84 -8.48
N GLU A 236 6.02 5.70 -9.70
CA GLU A 236 5.02 4.67 -10.06
C GLU A 236 5.71 3.46 -10.72
N LEU A 237 5.95 2.40 -9.93
CA LEU A 237 6.62 1.19 -10.40
C LEU A 237 5.98 0.57 -11.65
N PRO A 238 4.63 0.52 -11.82
CA PRO A 238 4.03 -0.03 -13.03
C PRO A 238 4.41 0.72 -14.31
N LYS A 239 4.70 2.02 -14.24
CA LYS A 239 5.18 2.81 -15.39
C LYS A 239 6.65 2.51 -15.67
N ILE A 240 7.46 2.31 -14.63
CA ILE A 240 8.87 1.86 -14.76
C ILE A 240 8.96 0.47 -15.39
N ARG A 241 8.07 -0.47 -15.03
CA ARG A 241 8.00 -1.82 -15.63
C ARG A 241 7.88 -1.79 -17.15
N LYS A 242 7.13 -0.83 -17.68
CA LYS A 242 6.90 -0.65 -19.12
C LYS A 242 8.12 -0.08 -19.85
N SER A 243 9.08 0.52 -19.12
CA SER A 243 10.29 1.07 -19.74
C SER A 243 11.22 -0.05 -20.20
N SER A 244 11.53 -0.05 -21.49
CA SER A 244 12.45 -1.02 -22.12
C SER A 244 13.92 -0.66 -21.94
N CYS A 245 14.23 0.57 -21.55
CA CYS A 245 15.60 1.03 -21.34
C CYS A 245 15.80 1.62 -19.93
N ILE A 246 17.06 1.68 -19.52
CA ILE A 246 17.50 2.34 -18.29
C ILE A 246 18.17 3.65 -18.69
N ALA A 247 17.46 4.76 -18.47
CA ALA A 247 17.93 6.10 -18.82
C ALA A 247 18.54 6.87 -17.64
N ASN A 248 18.20 6.51 -16.40
CA ASN A 248 18.64 7.21 -15.18
C ASN A 248 18.56 6.30 -13.95
N ARG A 249 19.08 6.80 -12.81
CA ARG A 249 19.13 6.04 -11.56
C ARG A 249 17.75 5.74 -10.99
N VAL A 250 16.75 6.60 -11.22
CA VAL A 250 15.38 6.33 -10.74
C VAL A 250 14.78 5.09 -11.41
N LEU A 251 15.03 4.89 -12.72
CA LEU A 251 14.62 3.67 -13.41
C LEU A 251 15.35 2.43 -12.86
N ILE A 252 16.64 2.54 -12.53
CA ILE A 252 17.41 1.45 -11.91
C ILE A 252 16.80 1.08 -10.56
N TRP A 253 16.61 2.05 -9.68
CA TRP A 253 16.01 1.83 -8.36
C TRP A 253 14.60 1.26 -8.47
N GLY A 254 13.77 1.80 -9.35
CA GLY A 254 12.42 1.30 -9.58
C GLY A 254 12.41 -0.15 -10.08
N LYS A 255 13.23 -0.49 -11.08
CA LYS A 255 13.35 -1.89 -11.56
C LYS A 255 13.88 -2.82 -10.48
N LEU A 256 14.83 -2.38 -9.66
CA LEU A 256 15.37 -3.17 -8.55
C LEU A 256 14.31 -3.45 -7.47
N ILE A 257 13.59 -2.41 -7.05
CA ILE A 257 12.53 -2.50 -6.03
C ILE A 257 11.42 -3.42 -6.53
N ASP A 258 11.07 -3.29 -7.81
CA ASP A 258 10.04 -4.08 -8.45
C ASP A 258 10.42 -5.57 -8.58
N ASN A 259 11.61 -5.83 -9.12
CA ASN A 259 12.13 -7.17 -9.32
C ASN A 259 13.67 -7.18 -9.24
N PRO A 260 14.25 -7.54 -8.08
CA PRO A 260 15.71 -7.57 -7.93
C PRO A 260 16.39 -8.63 -8.82
N SER A 261 15.64 -9.62 -9.32
CA SER A 261 16.12 -10.64 -10.24
C SER A 261 16.09 -10.21 -11.71
N HIS A 262 15.61 -9.00 -12.01
CA HIS A 262 15.53 -8.48 -13.39
C HIS A 262 16.91 -8.48 -14.04
N ILE A 263 16.99 -8.93 -15.30
CA ILE A 263 18.26 -9.13 -16.01
C ILE A 263 19.13 -7.86 -16.06
N ASP A 264 18.53 -6.71 -16.33
CA ASP A 264 19.26 -5.43 -16.32
C ASP A 264 19.92 -5.15 -14.97
N ILE A 265 19.22 -5.42 -13.86
CA ILE A 265 19.75 -5.21 -12.49
C ILE A 265 20.90 -6.17 -12.21
N ARG A 266 20.79 -7.42 -12.68
CA ARG A 266 21.84 -8.44 -12.57
C ARG A 266 23.08 -8.13 -13.40
N ILE A 267 22.90 -7.47 -14.55
CA ILE A 267 24.02 -7.01 -15.38
C ILE A 267 24.68 -5.81 -14.72
N LEU A 268 23.89 -4.81 -14.30
CA LEU A 268 24.39 -3.59 -13.66
C LEU A 268 25.17 -3.89 -12.38
N SER A 269 24.75 -4.86 -11.57
CA SER A 269 25.45 -5.21 -10.32
C SER A 269 26.87 -5.74 -10.52
N LYS A 270 27.28 -6.11 -11.74
CA LYS A 270 28.66 -6.50 -12.03
C LYS A 270 29.61 -5.30 -12.04
N THR A 271 29.10 -4.11 -12.31
CA THR A 271 29.89 -2.87 -12.46
C THR A 271 29.50 -1.78 -11.47
N ASP A 272 28.27 -1.79 -10.96
CA ASP A 272 27.75 -0.84 -9.98
C ASP A 272 27.77 -1.45 -8.58
N TYR A 273 28.68 -0.95 -7.74
CA TYR A 273 28.88 -1.45 -6.38
C TYR A 273 27.69 -1.15 -5.46
N VAL A 274 26.94 -0.06 -5.70
CA VAL A 274 25.75 0.29 -4.90
C VAL A 274 24.67 -0.74 -5.17
N ILE A 275 24.41 -1.03 -6.45
CA ILE A 275 23.41 -2.03 -6.86
C ILE A 275 23.80 -3.42 -6.38
N LYS A 276 25.09 -3.79 -6.48
CA LYS A 276 25.59 -5.04 -5.93
C LYS A 276 25.32 -5.16 -4.43
N ARG A 277 25.69 -4.14 -3.65
CA ARG A 277 25.51 -4.11 -2.20
C ARG A 277 24.04 -4.20 -1.79
N VAL A 278 23.14 -3.59 -2.56
CA VAL A 278 21.69 -3.73 -2.37
C VAL A 278 21.25 -5.17 -2.57
N LEU A 279 21.65 -5.81 -3.68
CA LEU A 279 21.32 -7.22 -3.94
C LEU A 279 21.88 -8.14 -2.86
N ASP A 280 23.09 -7.90 -2.38
CA ASP A 280 23.71 -8.68 -1.31
C ASP A 280 22.88 -8.57 -0.01
N ARG A 281 22.42 -7.37 0.38
CA ARG A 281 21.50 -7.19 1.53
C ARG A 281 20.16 -7.89 1.33
N LEU A 282 19.58 -7.81 0.13
CA LEU A 282 18.32 -8.51 -0.17
C LEU A 282 18.47 -10.03 -0.13
N LYS A 283 19.66 -10.53 -0.49
CA LYS A 283 20.00 -11.95 -0.42
C LYS A 283 20.17 -12.42 1.02
N GLU A 284 20.78 -11.58 1.87
CA GLU A 284 20.90 -11.82 3.31
C GLU A 284 19.52 -11.91 3.97
N LEU A 285 18.65 -10.91 3.73
CA LEU A 285 17.26 -10.92 4.21
C LEU A 285 16.47 -12.11 3.67
N GLY A 286 16.62 -12.42 2.38
CA GLY A 286 15.96 -13.56 1.71
C GLY A 286 16.46 -14.93 2.14
N SER A 287 17.57 -15.00 2.89
CA SER A 287 18.09 -16.25 3.46
C SER A 287 17.77 -16.41 4.96
N ASN A 288 17.15 -15.39 5.58
CA ASN A 288 16.78 -15.42 7.00
C ASN A 288 15.36 -15.97 7.18
N GLU A 289 15.24 -17.23 7.60
CA GLU A 289 13.95 -17.93 7.71
C GLU A 289 12.98 -17.27 8.71
N ASP A 290 13.48 -16.81 9.85
CA ASP A 290 12.64 -16.17 10.89
C ASP A 290 12.13 -14.81 10.43
N TYR A 291 13.00 -14.03 9.75
CA TYR A 291 12.61 -12.79 9.11
C TYR A 291 11.51 -13.02 8.06
N LEU A 292 11.71 -13.97 7.16
CA LEU A 292 10.74 -14.29 6.12
C LEU A 292 9.42 -14.83 6.67
N LEU A 293 9.47 -15.59 7.76
CA LEU A 293 8.26 -16.04 8.43
C LEU A 293 7.45 -14.86 8.96
N ASN A 294 8.09 -13.91 9.65
CA ASN A 294 7.42 -12.72 10.17
C ASN A 294 6.89 -11.83 9.04
N LEU A 295 7.66 -11.67 7.96
CA LEU A 295 7.24 -10.98 6.76
C LEU A 295 5.98 -11.61 6.15
N LYS A 296 5.96 -12.94 5.97
CA LYS A 296 4.79 -13.67 5.46
C LYS A 296 3.56 -13.50 6.35
N ARG A 297 3.73 -13.50 7.68
CA ARG A 297 2.62 -13.24 8.63
C ARG A 297 2.07 -11.83 8.49
N GLY A 298 2.95 -10.84 8.29
CA GLY A 298 2.54 -9.46 8.01
C GLY A 298 1.77 -9.35 6.70
N ALA A 299 2.31 -9.94 5.63
CA ALA A 299 1.67 -9.98 4.32
C ALA A 299 0.29 -10.67 4.37
N TYR A 300 0.16 -11.77 5.11
CA TYR A 300 -1.11 -12.44 5.36
C TYR A 300 -2.15 -11.49 5.95
N ILE A 301 -1.81 -10.82 7.07
CA ILE A 301 -2.71 -9.87 7.73
C ILE A 301 -3.11 -8.76 6.78
N MET A 302 -2.15 -8.19 6.04
CA MET A 302 -2.39 -7.11 5.10
C MET A 302 -3.38 -7.52 4.00
N ASN A 303 -3.16 -8.68 3.37
CA ASN A 303 -4.01 -9.19 2.30
C ASN A 303 -5.43 -9.47 2.81
N LYS A 304 -5.58 -10.15 3.95
CA LYS A 304 -6.89 -10.46 4.52
C LYS A 304 -7.64 -9.21 4.97
N SER A 305 -6.94 -8.25 5.59
CA SER A 305 -7.54 -6.97 6.01
C SER A 305 -8.05 -6.15 4.82
N ARG A 306 -7.33 -6.21 3.69
CA ARG A 306 -7.75 -5.55 2.45
C ARG A 306 -9.02 -6.19 1.89
N ASN A 307 -9.03 -7.52 1.74
CA ASN A 307 -10.20 -8.25 1.24
C ASN A 307 -11.43 -7.97 2.13
N PHE A 308 -11.24 -7.96 3.44
CA PHE A 308 -12.32 -7.66 4.39
C PHE A 308 -12.89 -6.25 4.23
N LYS A 309 -12.05 -5.23 4.00
CA LYS A 309 -12.51 -3.87 3.71
C LYS A 309 -13.28 -3.78 2.40
N GLU A 310 -12.80 -4.47 1.36
CA GLU A 310 -13.47 -4.53 0.06
C GLU A 310 -14.84 -5.22 0.17
N GLU A 311 -14.94 -6.31 0.93
CA GLU A 311 -16.21 -7.01 1.24
C GLU A 311 -17.21 -6.11 1.98
N ILE A 312 -16.78 -5.45 3.07
CA ILE A 312 -17.64 -4.52 3.83
C ILE A 312 -18.14 -3.38 2.94
N PHE A 313 -17.24 -2.80 2.13
CA PHE A 313 -17.59 -1.72 1.22
C PHE A 313 -18.65 -2.17 0.22
N GLN A 314 -18.45 -3.32 -0.42
CA GLN A 314 -19.37 -3.89 -1.39
C GLN A 314 -20.74 -4.19 -0.76
N GLU A 315 -20.78 -4.80 0.42
CA GLU A 315 -22.04 -5.01 1.16
C GLU A 315 -22.75 -3.70 1.49
N GLY A 316 -22.00 -2.66 1.86
CA GLY A 316 -22.54 -1.34 2.14
C GLY A 316 -23.18 -0.69 0.91
N VAL A 317 -22.52 -0.80 -0.25
CA VAL A 317 -23.05 -0.34 -1.54
C VAL A 317 -24.33 -1.10 -1.90
N GLU A 318 -24.34 -2.43 -1.78
CA GLU A 318 -25.52 -3.25 -2.08
C GLU A 318 -26.71 -2.91 -1.17
N LYS A 319 -26.49 -2.78 0.14
CA LYS A 319 -27.51 -2.34 1.10
C LYS A 319 -28.03 -0.93 0.78
N GLY A 320 -27.15 -0.02 0.37
CA GLY A 320 -27.50 1.34 -0.04
C GLY A 320 -28.39 1.36 -1.29
N ILE A 321 -28.02 0.60 -2.32
CA ILE A 321 -28.82 0.45 -3.56
C ILE A 321 -30.18 -0.16 -3.23
N ALA A 322 -30.23 -1.22 -2.42
CA ALA A 322 -31.48 -1.85 -2.01
C ALA A 322 -32.40 -0.88 -1.25
N LYS A 323 -31.84 -0.07 -0.34
CA LYS A 323 -32.58 0.96 0.39
C LYS A 323 -33.10 2.04 -0.56
N GLY A 324 -32.28 2.55 -1.48
CA GLY A 324 -32.69 3.56 -2.46
C GLY A 324 -33.81 3.08 -3.39
N LYS A 325 -33.72 1.85 -3.89
CA LYS A 325 -34.82 1.22 -4.66
C LYS A 325 -36.11 1.14 -3.85
N ARG A 326 -36.03 0.75 -2.57
CA ARG A 326 -37.19 0.68 -1.67
C ARG A 326 -37.82 2.05 -1.43
N GLU A 327 -37.01 3.09 -1.22
CA GLU A 327 -37.47 4.48 -1.05
C GLU A 327 -38.10 5.05 -2.34
N GLU A 328 -37.52 4.76 -3.50
CA GLU A 328 -38.11 5.12 -4.79
C GLU A 328 -39.48 4.46 -4.99
N ARG A 329 -39.58 3.15 -4.72
CA ARG A 329 -40.85 2.41 -4.80
C ARG A 329 -41.89 2.96 -3.84
N PHE A 330 -41.49 3.27 -2.61
CA PHE A 330 -42.35 3.95 -1.65
C PHE A 330 -42.91 5.27 -2.23
N ASN A 331 -42.04 6.13 -2.77
CA ASN A 331 -42.45 7.40 -3.36
C ASN A 331 -43.37 7.23 -4.59
N ILE A 332 -43.17 6.19 -5.40
CA ILE A 332 -44.05 5.86 -6.53
C ILE A 332 -45.44 5.45 -6.03
N ILE A 333 -45.53 4.58 -5.02
CA ILE A 333 -46.81 4.15 -4.41
C ILE A 333 -47.60 5.39 -3.93
N ILE A 334 -46.94 6.28 -3.19
CA ILE A 334 -47.56 7.52 -2.71
C ILE A 334 -48.04 8.41 -3.86
N LYS A 335 -47.23 8.57 -4.91
CA LYS A 335 -47.62 9.35 -6.10
C LYS A 335 -48.82 8.74 -6.84
N LEU A 336 -48.87 7.42 -6.99
CA LEU A 336 -49.99 6.72 -7.63
C LEU A 336 -51.26 6.83 -6.79
N LYS A 337 -51.16 6.64 -5.48
CA LYS A 337 -52.28 6.85 -4.55
C LYS A 337 -52.84 8.27 -4.67
N ASN A 338 -51.97 9.29 -4.64
CA ASN A 338 -52.37 10.69 -4.77
C ASN A 338 -53.00 11.02 -6.13
N LYS A 339 -52.73 10.23 -7.17
CA LYS A 339 -53.38 10.33 -8.49
C LYS A 339 -54.72 9.58 -8.58
N GLY A 340 -55.15 8.92 -7.51
CA GLY A 340 -56.45 8.25 -7.42
C GLY A 340 -56.46 6.77 -7.77
N TYR A 341 -55.29 6.14 -7.96
CA TYR A 341 -55.20 4.69 -8.19
C TYR A 341 -55.53 3.93 -6.91
N ASN A 342 -56.33 2.86 -7.03
CA ASN A 342 -56.68 1.99 -5.90
C ASN A 342 -55.59 0.94 -5.62
N LEU A 343 -55.67 0.29 -4.45
CA LEU A 343 -54.66 -0.68 -4.00
C LEU A 343 -54.43 -1.82 -5.02
N SER A 344 -55.48 -2.31 -5.67
CA SER A 344 -55.34 -3.39 -6.67
C SER A 344 -54.55 -2.91 -7.88
N GLU A 345 -54.86 -1.73 -8.40
CA GLU A 345 -54.18 -1.14 -9.57
C GLU A 345 -52.70 -0.87 -9.27
N ILE A 346 -52.37 -0.40 -8.06
CA ILE A 346 -50.97 -0.17 -7.67
C ILE A 346 -50.21 -1.49 -7.50
N CYS A 347 -50.85 -2.53 -6.94
CA CYS A 347 -50.26 -3.87 -6.85
C CYS A 347 -49.98 -4.48 -8.23
N ASP A 348 -50.75 -4.12 -9.25
CA ASP A 348 -50.54 -4.60 -10.62
C ASP A 348 -49.42 -3.81 -11.35
N ILE A 349 -49.20 -2.55 -10.98
CA ILE A 349 -48.14 -1.69 -11.55
C ILE A 349 -46.78 -1.98 -10.92
N ILE A 350 -46.75 -2.36 -9.62
CA ILE A 350 -45.52 -2.66 -8.88
C ILE A 350 -45.41 -4.16 -8.68
N ASP A 351 -44.72 -4.82 -9.62
CA ASP A 351 -44.54 -6.27 -9.67
C ASP A 351 -43.32 -6.78 -8.88
N ASP A 352 -42.48 -5.87 -8.40
CA ASP A 352 -41.22 -6.17 -7.70
C ASP A 352 -41.29 -6.01 -6.16
N LEU A 353 -42.48 -5.74 -5.61
CA LEU A 353 -42.78 -5.79 -4.18
C LEU A 353 -43.90 -6.79 -3.90
N ASN A 354 -43.88 -7.41 -2.72
CA ASN A 354 -45.00 -8.26 -2.33
C ASN A 354 -46.23 -7.42 -1.97
N LYS A 355 -47.44 -7.99 -2.18
CA LYS A 355 -48.71 -7.29 -1.94
C LYS A 355 -48.85 -6.74 -0.51
N SER A 356 -48.32 -7.43 0.50
CA SER A 356 -48.38 -6.97 1.90
C SER A 356 -47.55 -5.71 2.15
N GLU A 357 -46.40 -5.57 1.49
CA GLU A 357 -45.57 -4.35 1.58
C GLU A 357 -46.24 -3.17 0.88
N VAL A 358 -46.84 -3.38 -0.30
CA VAL A 358 -47.60 -2.33 -1.00
C VAL A 358 -48.81 -1.89 -0.18
N GLU A 359 -49.55 -2.83 0.39
CA GLU A 359 -50.72 -2.56 1.25
C GLU A 359 -50.34 -1.76 2.50
N LYS A 360 -49.23 -2.12 3.17
CA LYS A 360 -48.73 -1.35 4.31
C LYS A 360 -48.41 0.10 3.94
N ILE A 361 -47.70 0.32 2.83
CA ILE A 361 -47.33 1.66 2.37
C ILE A 361 -48.57 2.49 2.02
N TYR A 362 -49.52 1.88 1.31
CA TYR A 362 -50.78 2.49 0.87
C TYR A 362 -51.74 2.84 2.01
N ASN A 363 -51.75 2.05 3.10
CA ASN A 363 -52.64 2.26 4.24
C ASN A 363 -52.05 3.22 5.29
N GLN A 364 -50.72 3.37 5.36
CA GLN A 364 -50.03 4.23 6.34
C GLN A 364 -49.94 5.71 5.95
N ASN A 365 -50.18 6.04 4.69
CA ASN A 365 -50.16 7.37 4.09
C ASN A 365 -51.25 7.39 3.03
#